data_AF-A0A2H1K3R1-F1
#
_entry.id   AF-A0A2H1K3R1-F1
#
_cell.length_a   1.000
_cell.length_b   1.000
_cell.length_c   1.000
_cell.angle_alpha   90.00
_cell.angle_beta   90.00
_cell.angle_gamma   90.00
#
_symmetry.space_group_name_H-M   'P 1'
#
loop_
_entity.id
_entity.type
_entity.pdbx_description
1 polymer ?
#
loop_
_entity_poly.entity_id
_entity_poly.type
_entity_poly.pdbx_seq_one_letter_code
_entity_poly.pdbx_strand_id
1 'polypeptide(L)' 'MGLEAEWVTEPAYGLTDNQQLTILGNGVLPLQAACALQALLNM' A
#
# COMPACT_ATOMS: atom_id res chain seq x y z
N MET A 1 1.97 3.56 -4.69
CA MET A 1 1.67 2.12 -4.49
C MET A 1 0.22 1.75 -4.79
N GLY A 2 -0.71 2.69 -5.01
CA GLY A 2 -2.15 2.35 -5.14
C GLY A 2 -2.81 2.03 -3.80
N LEU A 3 -2.23 2.54 -2.71
CA LEU A 3 -2.87 2.61 -1.40
C LEU A 3 -3.67 3.90 -1.33
N GLU A 4 -4.73 3.88 -0.52
CA GLU A 4 -5.44 5.10 -0.14
C GLU A 4 -4.48 6.10 0.54
N ALA A 5 -4.85 7.38 0.48
CA ALA A 5 -4.14 8.40 1.22
C ALA A 5 -4.09 8.04 2.72
N GLU A 6 -3.00 8.41 3.40
CA GLU A 6 -2.84 8.23 4.85
C GLU A 6 -2.77 6.77 5.33
N TRP A 7 -2.81 5.79 4.41
CA TRP A 7 -2.75 4.36 4.76
C TRP A 7 -1.59 3.99 5.68
N VAL A 8 -0.40 4.54 5.43
CA VAL A 8 0.77 4.42 6.32
C VAL A 8 1.20 5.76 6.90
N THR A 9 0.81 6.86 6.24
CA THR A 9 1.32 8.21 6.53
C THR A 9 0.40 9.01 7.45
N GLU A 10 -0.69 8.43 7.96
CA GLU A 10 -1.57 9.08 8.95
C GLU A 10 -0.77 9.48 10.20
N PRO A 11 -0.73 10.79 10.53
CA PRO A 11 -0.01 11.27 11.71
C PRO A 11 -0.44 10.60 13.03
N ALA A 12 -1.71 10.22 13.17
CA ALA A 12 -2.23 9.55 14.37
C ALA A 12 -1.57 8.19 14.65
N TYR A 13 -0.92 7.56 13.67
CA TYR A 13 -0.16 6.32 13.88
C TYR A 13 1.17 6.53 14.60
N GLY A 14 1.66 7.78 14.71
CA GLY A 14 2.90 8.10 15.42
C GLY A 14 4.14 7.44 14.82
N LEU A 15 4.11 7.08 13.53
CA LEU A 15 5.19 6.42 12.84
C LEU A 15 6.24 7.43 12.37
N THR A 16 7.51 7.14 12.66
CA THR A 16 8.64 7.85 12.04
C THR A 16 8.68 7.58 10.54
N ASP A 17 9.28 8.49 9.76
CA ASP A 17 9.47 8.32 8.32
C ASP A 17 10.14 6.98 7.97
N ASN A 18 11.15 6.56 8.74
CA ASN A 18 11.83 5.28 8.53
C ASN A 18 10.91 4.07 8.74
N GLN A 19 10.01 4.13 9.73
CA GLN A 19 9.01 3.07 9.95
C GLN A 19 7.98 3.04 8.82
N GLN A 20 7.51 4.21 8.38
CA GLN A 20 6.58 4.31 7.25
C GLN A 20 7.22 3.74 5.98
N LEU A 21 8.46 4.12 5.67
CA LEU A 21 9.21 3.60 4.53
C LEU A 21 9.45 2.09 4.62
N THR A 22 9.73 1.56 5.81
CA THR A 22 9.90 0.11 6.02
C THR A 22 8.60 -0.64 5.77
N ILE A 23 7.45 -0.11 6.22
CA ILE A 23 6.13 -0.72 5.99
C ILE A 23 5.76 -0.65 4.51
N LEU A 24 6.00 0.49 3.85
CA LEU A 24 5.77 0.64 2.42
C LEU A 24 6.70 -0.29 1.61
N GLY A 25 7.97 -0.40 1.97
CA GLY A 25 8.96 -1.24 1.28
C GLY A 25 8.72 -2.74 1.45
N ASN A 26 8.19 -3.17 2.60
CA ASN A 26 7.85 -4.57 2.88
C ASN A 26 6.40 -4.95 2.53
N GLY A 27 5.56 -3.95 2.23
CA GLY A 27 4.16 -4.16 1.88
C GLY A 27 4.00 -4.88 0.54
N VAL A 28 2.90 -5.62 0.40
CA VAL A 28 2.44 -6.10 -0.91
C VAL A 28 2.23 -4.90 -1.83
N LEU A 29 2.54 -5.03 -3.12
CA LEU A 29 2.31 -4.01 -4.15
C LEU A 29 0.81 -3.93 -4.53
N PRO A 30 0.00 -3.07 -3.90
CA PRO A 30 -1.46 -3.20 -3.92
C PRO A 30 -2.06 -2.87 -5.27
N LEU A 31 -1.47 -1.92 -6.01
CA LEU A 31 -1.84 -1.62 -7.39
C LEU A 31 -1.68 -2.86 -8.30
N GLN A 32 -0.55 -3.54 -8.22
CA GLN A 32 -0.27 -4.73 -9.02
C GLN A 32 -1.23 -5.87 -8.65
N ALA A 33 -1.52 -6.05 -7.35
CA ALA A 33 -2.51 -7.02 -6.90
C ALA A 33 -3.92 -6.70 -7.42
N ALA A 34 -4.36 -5.44 -7.36
CA ALA A 34 -5.64 -5.01 -7.89
C ALA A 34 -5.74 -5.21 -9.42
N CYS A 35 -4.68 -4.89 -10.16
CA CYS A 35 -4.61 -5.15 -11.61
C CYS A 35 -4.72 -6.65 -11.92
N ALA A 36 -4.01 -7.51 -11.18
CA ALA A 36 -4.06 -8.95 -11.37
C ALA A 36 -5.46 -9.52 -11.06
N LEU A 37 -6.11 -9.05 -10.00
CA LEU A 37 -7.48 -9.43 -9.66
C LEU A 37 -8.48 -8.98 -10.72
N GLN A 38 -8.39 -7.73 -11.21
CA GLN A 38 -9.23 -7.27 -12.31
C GLN A 38 -9.02 -8.10 -13.59
N ALA A 39 -7.76 -8.41 -13.91
CA ALA A 39 -7.47 -9.28 -15.06
C ALA A 39 -8.12 -10.66 -14.90
N LEU A 40 -8.04 -11.27 -13.71
CA LEU A 40 -8.62 -12.58 -13.44
C LEU A 40 -10.16 -12.57 -13.46
N LEU A 41 -10.79 -11.53 -12.91
CA LEU A 41 -12.25 -11.41 -12.79
C LEU A 41 -12.93 -10.99 -14.10
N ASN A 42 -12.18 -10.37 -15.02
CA ASN A 42 -12.68 -9.94 -16.33
C ASN A 42 -12.37 -10.95 -17.46
N MET A 43 -11.91 -12.17 -17.12
CA MET A 43 -11.82 -13.32 -18.03
C MET A 43 -13.18 -14.03 -18.15
#